data_AF-A0A1G7G1Z7-F1
#
_entry.id   AF-A0A1G7G1Z7-F1
#
_cell.length_a   1.000
_cell.length_b   1.000
_cell.length_c   1.000
_cell.angle_alpha   90.00
_cell.angle_beta   90.00
_cell.angle_gamma   90.00
#
_symmetry.space_group_name_H-M   'P 1'
#
loop_
_entity.id
_entity.type
_entity.pdbx_description
1 polymer ?
#
loop_
_entity_poly.entity_id
_entity_poly.type
_entity_poly.pdbx_seq_one_letter_code
_entity_poly.pdbx_strand_id
1 'polypeptide(L)'
;MELEAFFTQSLGKVYEHDQLHGTSYIVTLEHNHLNISETAKTLFIHRNTLIYRIEKINEILNTDLKIAEELLKIQLALKIARLL
;
A
#
# COMPACT_ATOMS: atom_id res chain seq x y z
N MET A 1 -6.68 -1.97 20.00
CA MET A 1 -8.16 -1.80 19.94
C MET A 1 -8.60 -0.80 18.87
N GLU A 2 -8.43 0.51 19.01
CA GLU A 2 -8.91 1.47 17.98
C GLU A 2 -7.93 1.67 16.82
N LEU A 3 -6.63 1.79 17.12
CA LEU A 3 -5.57 1.91 16.10
C LEU A 3 -5.43 0.64 15.23
N GLU A 4 -5.53 -0.54 15.84
CA GLU A 4 -5.56 -1.82 15.12
C GLU A 4 -6.81 -1.90 14.22
N ALA A 5 -7.97 -1.46 14.69
CA ALA A 5 -9.18 -1.41 13.88
C ALA A 5 -9.01 -0.47 12.68
N PHE A 6 -8.35 0.69 12.87
CA PHE A 6 -8.03 1.60 11.78
C PHE A 6 -7.09 0.97 10.73
N PHE A 7 -6.05 0.26 11.17
CA PHE A 7 -5.18 -0.49 10.27
C PHE A 7 -5.96 -1.56 9.50
N THR A 8 -6.72 -2.41 10.20
CA THR A 8 -7.50 -3.49 9.58
C THR A 8 -8.52 -2.95 8.59
N GLN A 9 -9.22 -1.86 8.90
CA GLN A 9 -10.17 -1.24 7.99
C GLN A 9 -9.49 -0.60 6.76
N SER A 10 -8.28 -0.06 6.92
CA SER A 10 -7.59 0.66 5.85
C SER A 10 -6.75 -0.24 4.96
N LEU A 11 -6.12 -1.28 5.52
CA LEU A 11 -5.10 -2.10 4.86
C LEU A 11 -5.29 -3.60 5.04
N GLY A 12 -6.27 -4.05 5.85
CA GLY A 12 -6.49 -5.47 6.13
C GLY A 12 -6.66 -6.31 4.86
N LYS A 13 -7.42 -5.82 3.87
CA LYS A 13 -7.59 -6.51 2.58
C LYS A 13 -6.28 -6.68 1.79
N VAL A 14 -5.41 -5.68 1.82
CA VAL A 14 -4.10 -5.76 1.14
C VAL A 14 -3.16 -6.68 1.90
N TYR A 15 -3.19 -6.63 3.23
CA TYR A 15 -2.43 -7.52 4.09
C TYR A 15 -2.83 -8.99 3.87
N GLU A 16 -4.13 -9.29 3.87
CA GLU A 16 -4.67 -10.62 3.56
C GLU A 16 -4.27 -11.09 2.16
N HIS A 17 -4.36 -10.20 1.16
CA HIS A 17 -3.92 -10.51 -0.20
C HIS A 17 -2.43 -10.88 -0.27
N ASP A 18 -1.56 -10.14 0.43
CA ASP A 18 -0.13 -10.46 0.53
C ASP A 18 0.08 -11.85 1.16
N GLN A 19 -0.66 -12.21 2.21
CA GLN A 19 -0.56 -13.53 2.83
C GLN A 19 -1.04 -14.66 1.91
N LEU A 20 -2.15 -14.45 1.19
CA LEU A 20 -2.76 -15.46 0.34
C LEU A 20 -1.98 -15.70 -0.97
N HIS A 21 -1.40 -14.65 -1.53
CA HIS A 21 -0.79 -14.69 -2.87
C HIS A 21 0.74 -14.52 -2.87
N GLY A 22 1.36 -14.31 -1.71
CA GLY A 22 2.79 -14.06 -1.60
C GLY A 22 3.22 -12.74 -2.27
N THR A 23 2.29 -11.79 -2.41
CA THR A 23 2.62 -10.46 -2.92
C THR A 23 3.29 -9.61 -1.85
N SER A 24 3.77 -8.44 -2.26
CA SER A 24 4.48 -7.48 -1.39
C SER A 24 3.89 -6.09 -1.55
N TYR A 25 2.56 -6.00 -1.54
CA TYR A 25 1.80 -4.78 -1.78
C TYR A 25 1.85 -3.82 -0.59
N ILE A 26 1.88 -4.33 0.65
CA ILE A 26 2.14 -3.50 1.83
C ILE A 26 3.50 -2.80 1.69
N VAL A 27 4.55 -3.57 1.34
CA VAL A 27 5.89 -3.00 1.11
C VAL A 27 5.87 -2.01 -0.05
N THR A 28 5.10 -2.26 -1.11
CA THR A 28 4.91 -1.29 -2.20
C THR A 28 4.30 0.03 -1.69
N LEU A 29 3.28 -0.02 -0.83
CA LEU A 29 2.66 1.18 -0.25
C LEU A 29 3.62 1.95 0.66
N GLU A 30 4.46 1.25 1.43
CA GLU A 30 5.44 1.88 2.32
C GLU A 30 6.47 2.75 1.59
N HIS A 31 6.80 2.39 0.35
CA HIS A 31 7.79 3.09 -0.46
C HIS A 31 7.18 3.98 -1.55
N ASN A 32 5.86 3.92 -1.74
CA ASN A 32 5.17 4.69 -2.78
C ASN A 32 5.02 6.17 -2.38
N HIS A 33 5.94 6.99 -2.84
CA HIS A 33 5.93 8.45 -2.65
C HIS A 33 5.49 9.20 -3.90
N LEU A 34 4.54 8.64 -4.67
CA LEU A 34 4.07 9.16 -5.96
C LEU A 34 5.15 9.28 -7.05
N ASN A 35 6.31 8.68 -6.84
CA ASN A 35 7.39 8.59 -7.82
C ASN A 35 7.61 7.14 -8.25
N ILE A 36 6.98 6.75 -9.37
CA ILE A 36 7.07 5.39 -9.92
C ILE A 36 8.52 4.98 -10.20
N SER A 37 9.31 5.86 -10.81
CA SER A 37 10.68 5.51 -11.22
C SER A 37 11.60 5.28 -10.02
N GLU A 38 11.47 6.12 -8.99
CA GLU A 38 12.25 5.98 -7.76
C GLU A 38 11.79 4.78 -6.93
N THR A 39 10.48 4.64 -6.74
CA THR A 39 9.90 3.51 -5.98
C THR A 39 10.27 2.17 -6.61
N ALA A 40 10.22 2.06 -7.94
CA ALA A 40 10.59 0.84 -8.65
C ALA A 40 12.07 0.48 -8.43
N LYS A 41 12.97 1.48 -8.42
CA LYS A 41 14.39 1.28 -8.09
C LYS A 41 14.57 0.82 -6.65
N THR A 42 13.91 1.47 -5.69
CA THR A 42 13.97 1.12 -4.25
C THR A 42 13.51 -0.31 -3.99
N LEU A 43 12.47 -0.76 -4.71
CA LEU A 43 11.93 -2.11 -4.58
C LEU A 43 12.62 -3.16 -5.47
N PHE A 44 13.63 -2.76 -6.26
CA PHE A 44 14.32 -3.62 -7.23
C PHE A 44 13.37 -4.33 -8.21
N ILE A 45 12.32 -3.64 -8.67
CA ILE A 45 11.36 -4.15 -9.64
C ILE A 45 11.29 -3.26 -10.88
N HIS A 46 10.74 -3.80 -11.98
CA HIS A 46 10.49 -3.00 -13.17
C HIS A 46 9.33 -2.00 -12.94
N ARG A 47 9.39 -0.83 -13.57
CA ARG A 47 8.35 0.21 -13.45
C ARG A 47 6.95 -0.28 -13.81
N ASN A 48 6.83 -1.15 -14.83
CA ASN A 48 5.53 -1.70 -15.23
C ASN A 48 4.97 -2.65 -14.16
N THR A 49 5.84 -3.40 -13.49
CA THR A 49 5.44 -4.22 -12.35
C THR A 49 4.91 -3.34 -11.22
N LEU A 50 5.59 -2.22 -10.91
CA LEU A 50 5.09 -1.29 -9.91
C LEU A 50 3.73 -0.67 -10.29
N ILE A 51 3.55 -0.26 -11.54
CA ILE A 51 2.26 0.26 -12.04
C ILE A 51 1.16 -0.77 -11.83
N TYR A 52 1.38 -2.01 -12.24
CA TYR A 52 0.43 -3.11 -12.02
C TYR A 52 0.12 -3.31 -10.53
N ARG A 53 1.12 -3.27 -9.65
CA ARG A 53 0.90 -3.37 -8.20
C ARG A 53 0.02 -2.24 -7.70
N ILE A 54 0.28 -1.00 -8.09
CA ILE A 54 -0.52 0.16 -7.70
C ILE A 54 -1.96 0.05 -8.19
N GLU A 55 -2.17 -0.39 -9.44
CA GLU A 55 -3.51 -0.64 -9.99
C GLU A 55 -4.24 -1.72 -9.18
N LYS A 56 -3.57 -2.83 -8.86
CA LYS A 56 -4.17 -3.88 -8.01
C LYS A 56 -4.47 -3.43 -6.59
N ILE A 57 -3.62 -2.60 -6.00
CA ILE A 57 -3.86 -2.05 -4.68
C ILE A 57 -5.08 -1.11 -4.69
N ASN A 58 -5.18 -0.23 -5.70
CA ASN A 58 -6.35 0.63 -5.90
C ASN A 58 -7.64 -0.20 -6.03
N GLU A 59 -7.62 -1.30 -6.80
CA GLU A 59 -8.75 -2.22 -6.93
C GLU A 59 -9.13 -2.87 -5.59
N ILE A 60 -8.17 -3.45 -4.86
CA ILE A 60 -8.40 -4.14 -3.58
C ILE A 60 -8.99 -3.20 -2.54
N LEU A 61 -8.48 -1.97 -2.48
CA LEU A 61 -8.90 -0.96 -1.52
C LEU A 61 -10.12 -0.15 -1.98
N ASN A 62 -10.52 -0.28 -3.26
CA ASN A 62 -11.52 0.56 -3.90
C ASN A 62 -11.22 2.06 -3.66
N THR A 63 -9.98 2.46 -3.96
CA THR A 63 -9.46 3.82 -3.75
C THR A 63 -8.60 4.27 -4.93
N ASP A 64 -8.22 5.55 -4.95
CA ASP A 64 -7.22 6.10 -5.87
C ASP A 64 -6.07 6.73 -5.07
N LEU A 65 -4.92 6.05 -5.05
CA LEU A 65 -3.70 6.53 -4.38
C LEU A 65 -3.12 7.84 -4.97
N LYS A 66 -3.68 8.37 -6.06
CA LYS A 66 -3.35 9.72 -6.57
C LYS A 66 -4.13 10.82 -5.85
N ILE A 67 -5.20 10.49 -5.14
CA ILE A 67 -5.96 11.43 -4.30
C ILE A 67 -5.20 11.62 -2.99
N ALA A 68 -4.85 12.87 -2.68
CA ALA A 68 -4.00 13.19 -1.52
C ALA A 68 -4.60 12.71 -0.18
N GLU A 69 -5.91 12.86 0.00
CA GLU A 69 -6.62 12.42 1.22
C GLU A 69 -6.55 10.90 1.41
N GLU A 70 -6.79 10.14 0.34
CA GLU A 70 -6.71 8.69 0.34
C GLU A 70 -5.28 8.21 0.60
N LEU A 71 -4.31 8.83 -0.06
CA LEU A 71 -2.89 8.51 0.17
C LEU A 71 -2.49 8.81 1.61
N LEU A 72 -2.92 9.93 2.19
CA LEU A 72 -2.64 10.28 3.58
C LEU A 72 -3.22 9.26 4.55
N LYS A 73 -4.47 8.84 4.35
CA LYS A 73 -5.12 7.79 5.14
C LYS A 73 -4.30 6.49 5.13
N ILE A 74 -3.84 6.07 3.95
CA ILE A 74 -3.01 4.87 3.79
C ILE A 74 -1.66 5.02 4.48
N GLN A 75 -0.98 6.17 4.30
CA GLN A 75 0.29 6.44 4.95
C GLN A 75 0.17 6.46 6.48
N LEU A 76 -0.93 6.99 7.01
CA LEU A 76 -1.21 6.99 8.44
C LEU A 76 -1.42 5.56 8.96
N ALA A 77 -2.19 4.73 8.23
CA ALA A 77 -2.41 3.34 8.59
C ALA A 77 -1.09 2.54 8.65
N LEU A 78 -0.19 2.75 7.68
CA LEU A 78 1.15 2.13 7.68
C LEU A 78 2.01 2.60 8.86
N LYS A 79 1.97 3.90 9.20
CA LYS A 79 2.70 4.43 10.36
C LYS A 79 2.18 3.85 11.67
N ILE A 80 0.87 3.73 11.83
CA ILE A 80 0.23 3.09 12.99
C ILE A 80 0.71 1.63 13.11
N ALA A 81 0.71 0.88 12.00
CA ALA A 81 1.15 -0.51 11.98
C ALA A 81 2.60 -0.73 12.45
N ARG A 82 3.48 0.26 12.25
CA ARG A 82 4.89 0.19 12.70
C ARG A 82 5.10 0.56 14.17
N LEU A 83 4.11 1.23 14.78
CA LEU A 83 4.17 1.67 16.18
C LEU A 83 3.48 0.68 17.13
N LEU A 84 2.64 -0.21 16.59
CA LEU A 84 2.03 -1.34 17.27
C LEU A 84 2.99 -2.53 17.27
#